data_AF-A0AAJ6Z6R5-F1
#
_entry.id   AF-A0AAJ6Z6R5-F1
#
_cell.length_a   1.000
_cell.length_b   1.000
_cell.length_c   1.000
_cell.angle_alpha   90.00
_cell.angle_beta   90.00
_cell.angle_gamma   90.00
#
_symmetry.space_group_name_H-M   'P 1'
#
loop_
_entity.id
_entity.type
_entity.pdbx_description
1 polymer ?
#
loop_
_entity_poly.entity_id
_entity_poly.type
_entity_poly.pdbx_seq_one_letter_code
_entity_poly.pdbx_strand_id
1 'polypeptide(L)'
;MSAEHAGFLLALGLNGHLRDMPYMNMFDYFVKCNEMISIGLLLGLAATYRGTMDVQATKMMSIHLEALLPPTSIELDIQQNILVAALLGVGLLYQATAHAHYAQVLLNEIGKPPGPELENCVEREGYALAAGLALGLVCVGAGDSAPPHLAPRLRAYVLGGERHAYGLDN
;
A
#
# COMPACT_ATOMS: atom_id res chain seq x y z
N MET A 1 10.59 9.47 21.11
CA MET A 1 11.51 9.14 19.99
C MET A 1 11.03 9.92 18.78
N SER A 2 11.90 10.76 18.20
CA SER A 2 11.53 11.93 17.39
C SER A 2 11.33 11.64 15.90
N ALA A 3 10.72 12.60 15.21
CA ALA A 3 10.61 12.69 13.74
C ALA A 3 11.96 12.54 13.02
N GLU A 4 13.06 12.96 13.66
CA GLU A 4 14.40 12.92 13.10
C GLU A 4 14.88 11.47 12.92
N HIS A 5 14.54 10.59 13.88
CA HIS A 5 14.87 9.17 13.78
C HIS A 5 14.09 8.50 12.66
N ALA A 6 12.81 8.87 12.48
CA ALA A 6 12.00 8.41 11.36
C ALA A 6 12.59 8.82 10.00
N GLY A 7 13.00 10.10 9.87
CA GLY A 7 13.65 10.61 8.67
C GLY A 7 14.99 9.92 8.39
N PHE A 8 15.77 9.63 9.44
CA PHE A 8 17.01 8.86 9.33
C PHE A 8 16.78 7.43 8.83
N LEU A 9 15.77 6.72 9.36
CA LEU A 9 15.41 5.38 8.90
C LEU A 9 14.95 5.39 7.43
N LEU A 10 14.16 6.39 7.03
CA LEU A 10 13.76 6.57 5.63
C LEU A 10 14.98 6.79 4.72
N ALA A 11 15.91 7.66 5.12
CA ALA A 11 17.13 7.93 4.37
C ALA A 11 18.02 6.69 4.25
N LEU A 12 18.16 5.89 5.32
CA LEU A 12 18.87 4.61 5.27
C LEU A 12 18.21 3.63 4.30
N GLY A 13 16.87 3.60 4.26
CA GLY A 13 16.11 2.73 3.38
C GLY A 13 16.23 3.12 1.90
N LEU A 14 16.23 4.40 1.61
CA LEU A 14 16.48 4.92 0.25
C LEU A 14 17.92 4.62 -0.22
N ASN A 15 18.88 4.55 0.69
CA ASN A 15 20.24 4.12 0.39
C ASN A 15 20.39 2.59 0.27
N GLY A 16 19.35 1.82 0.60
CA GLY A 16 19.38 0.35 0.58
C GLY A 16 20.13 -0.29 1.74
N HIS A 17 20.63 0.50 2.70
CA HIS A 17 21.33 0.00 3.89
C HIS A 17 20.39 -0.68 4.90
N LEU A 18 19.07 -0.51 4.75
CA LEU A 18 18.10 -1.26 5.55
C LEU A 18 18.11 -2.77 5.26
N ARG A 19 18.73 -3.21 4.15
CA ARG A 19 18.81 -4.62 3.78
C ARG A 19 19.66 -5.43 4.76
N ASP A 20 20.67 -4.79 5.35
CA ASP A 20 21.57 -5.41 6.33
C ASP A 20 20.98 -5.45 7.74
N MET A 21 19.85 -4.76 7.97
CA MET A 21 19.18 -4.73 9.25
C MET A 21 18.29 -5.97 9.41
N PRO A 22 18.40 -6.74 10.51
CA PRO A 22 17.55 -7.89 10.73
C PRO A 22 16.10 -7.47 10.95
N TYR A 23 15.15 -8.20 10.35
CA TYR A 23 13.71 -7.93 10.45
C TYR A 23 13.22 -7.84 11.92
N MET A 24 13.82 -8.59 12.85
CA MET A 24 13.50 -8.49 14.29
C MET A 24 13.64 -7.06 14.84
N ASN A 25 14.67 -6.32 14.42
CA ASN A 25 14.85 -4.96 14.88
C ASN A 25 13.76 -4.04 14.29
N MET A 26 13.37 -4.27 13.04
CA MET A 26 12.26 -3.55 12.40
C MET A 26 10.93 -3.80 13.13
N PHE A 27 10.67 -5.04 13.57
CA PHE A 27 9.49 -5.36 14.38
C PHE A 27 9.51 -4.60 15.73
N ASP A 28 10.65 -4.50 16.40
CA ASP A 28 10.77 -3.70 17.64
C ASP A 28 10.40 -2.23 17.42
N TYR A 29 10.76 -1.66 16.25
CA TYR A 29 10.35 -0.30 15.88
C TYR A 29 8.84 -0.17 15.67
N PHE A 30 8.18 -1.17 15.09
CA PHE A 30 6.72 -1.18 14.96
C PHE A 30 6.01 -1.35 16.31
N VAL A 31 6.58 -2.14 17.23
CA VAL A 31 6.04 -2.30 18.60
C VAL A 31 6.04 -0.98 19.38
N LYS A 32 6.96 -0.06 19.07
CA LYS A 32 6.99 1.29 19.67
C LYS A 32 5.85 2.20 19.21
N CYS A 33 5.04 1.78 18.23
CA CYS A 33 3.80 2.39 17.78
C CYS A 33 3.86 3.92 17.58
N ASN A 34 4.96 4.41 17.02
CA ASN A 34 5.10 5.82 16.67
C ASN A 34 4.77 6.00 15.19
N GLU A 35 3.83 6.89 14.90
CA GLU A 35 3.34 7.18 13.54
C GLU A 35 4.47 7.48 12.56
N MET A 36 5.32 8.46 12.89
CA MET A 36 6.38 8.91 11.99
C MET A 36 7.42 7.83 11.75
N ILE A 37 7.80 7.09 12.81
CA ILE A 37 8.77 5.97 12.68
C ILE A 37 8.19 4.88 11.77
N SER A 38 6.91 4.55 11.93
CA SER A 38 6.23 3.55 11.09
C SER A 38 6.22 3.99 9.64
N ILE A 39 5.89 5.25 9.34
CA ILE A 39 5.90 5.80 7.97
C ILE A 39 7.31 5.74 7.37
N GLY A 40 8.31 6.25 8.09
CA GLY A 40 9.70 6.28 7.62
C GLY A 40 10.27 4.88 7.40
N LEU A 41 9.94 3.93 8.28
CA LEU A 41 10.38 2.54 8.18
C LEU A 41 9.66 1.81 7.04
N LEU A 42 8.34 1.97 6.89
CA LEU A 42 7.57 1.34 5.80
C LEU A 42 8.07 1.81 4.43
N LEU A 43 8.20 3.11 4.22
CA LEU A 43 8.69 3.68 2.96
C LEU A 43 10.16 3.35 2.72
N GLY A 44 11.00 3.40 3.75
CA GLY A 44 12.41 3.03 3.66
C GLY A 44 12.61 1.56 3.28
N LEU A 45 11.82 0.66 3.89
CA LEU A 45 11.82 -0.76 3.58
C LEU A 45 11.33 -1.01 2.15
N ALA A 46 10.25 -0.34 1.74
CA ALA A 46 9.72 -0.41 0.38
C ALA A 46 10.76 -0.02 -0.67
N ALA A 47 11.49 1.07 -0.40
CA ALA A 47 12.53 1.57 -1.29
C ALA A 47 13.72 0.60 -1.38
N THR A 48 14.12 0.00 -0.25
CA THR A 48 15.21 -0.99 -0.19
C THR A 48 14.88 -2.24 -1.03
N TYR A 49 13.65 -2.73 -0.92
CA TYR A 49 13.18 -3.96 -1.55
C TYR A 49 12.38 -3.71 -2.84
N ARG A 50 12.53 -2.54 -3.45
CA ARG A 50 11.78 -2.12 -4.63
C ARG A 50 11.96 -3.10 -5.80
N GLY A 51 10.86 -3.62 -6.31
CA GLY A 51 10.84 -4.59 -7.42
C GLY A 51 11.38 -5.99 -7.07
N THR A 52 11.65 -6.30 -5.80
CA THR A 52 12.18 -7.61 -5.37
C THR A 52 11.09 -8.63 -5.04
N MET A 53 9.84 -8.20 -4.87
CA MET A 53 8.73 -9.05 -4.42
C MET A 53 9.01 -9.77 -3.10
N ASP A 54 9.72 -9.13 -2.17
CA ASP A 54 10.05 -9.75 -0.88
C ASP A 54 8.79 -10.03 -0.05
N VAL A 55 8.61 -11.30 0.33
CA VAL A 55 7.42 -11.77 1.05
C VAL A 55 7.39 -11.22 2.48
N GLN A 56 8.54 -11.03 3.13
CA GLN A 56 8.59 -10.51 4.50
C GLN A 56 8.24 -9.02 4.54
N ALA A 57 8.81 -8.22 3.64
CA ALA A 57 8.46 -6.81 3.49
C ALA A 57 6.97 -6.63 3.13
N THR A 58 6.44 -7.48 2.26
CA THR A 58 5.01 -7.48 1.92
C THR A 58 4.13 -7.80 3.13
N LYS A 59 4.50 -8.79 3.95
CA LYS A 59 3.77 -9.11 5.19
C LYS A 59 3.79 -7.94 6.16
N MET A 60 4.93 -7.28 6.31
CA MET A 60 5.10 -6.10 7.16
C MET A 60 4.19 -4.94 6.72
N MET A 61 3.89 -4.80 5.43
CA MET A 61 2.94 -3.80 4.94
C MET A 61 1.49 -4.26 5.04
N SER A 62 1.25 -5.54 4.79
CA SER A 62 -0.09 -6.14 4.80
C SER A 62 -0.74 -6.10 6.18
N ILE A 63 0.04 -6.17 7.26
CA ILE A 63 -0.50 -6.00 8.63
C ILE A 63 -1.11 -4.61 8.88
N HIS A 64 -0.72 -3.61 8.08
CA HIS A 64 -1.28 -2.26 8.16
C HIS A 64 -2.46 -2.06 7.22
N LEU A 65 -2.62 -2.88 6.17
CA LEU A 65 -3.78 -2.84 5.28
C LEU A 65 -4.83 -3.88 5.68
N GLU A 66 -5.92 -3.42 6.29
CA GLU A 66 -7.10 -4.27 6.56
C GLU A 66 -7.61 -5.00 5.31
N ALA A 67 -7.41 -4.42 4.12
CA ALA A 67 -7.78 -4.99 2.82
C ALA A 67 -7.08 -6.32 2.48
N LEU A 68 -5.97 -6.63 3.14
CA LEU A 68 -5.20 -7.88 2.97
C LEU A 68 -5.42 -8.87 4.12
N LEU A 69 -6.15 -8.48 5.18
CA LEU A 69 -6.48 -9.38 6.28
C LEU A 69 -7.78 -10.14 5.99
N PRO A 70 -7.91 -11.40 6.46
CA PRO A 70 -9.17 -12.11 6.40
C PRO A 70 -10.27 -11.32 7.17
N PRO A 71 -11.54 -11.36 6.73
CA PRO A 71 -12.67 -10.55 7.21
C PRO A 71 -13.13 -10.84 8.66
N THR A 72 -12.26 -11.37 9.50
CA THR A 72 -12.50 -11.76 10.91
C THR A 72 -11.79 -10.86 11.93
N SER A 73 -11.12 -9.79 11.51
CA SER A 73 -10.22 -9.03 12.40
C SER A 73 -10.75 -7.64 12.71
N ILE A 74 -11.07 -7.46 14.00
CA ILE A 74 -11.02 -6.27 14.87
C ILE A 74 -10.66 -4.96 14.14
N GLU A 75 -11.53 -3.94 14.27
CA GLU A 75 -11.23 -2.54 13.91
C GLU A 75 -9.86 -2.13 14.46
N LEU A 76 -8.89 -1.96 13.57
CA LEU A 76 -7.60 -1.42 13.95
C LEU A 76 -7.67 0.08 13.72
N ASP A 77 -7.67 0.86 14.80
CA ASP A 77 -7.52 2.32 14.78
C ASP A 77 -6.12 2.69 14.26
N ILE A 78 -5.91 2.56 12.95
CA ILE A 78 -4.65 2.86 12.27
C ILE A 78 -4.76 4.25 11.67
N GLN A 79 -3.78 5.09 11.99
CA GLN A 79 -3.68 6.42 11.41
C GLN A 79 -3.51 6.35 9.88
N GLN A 80 -4.28 7.20 9.19
CA GLN A 80 -4.39 7.18 7.74
C GLN A 80 -3.05 7.41 7.01
N ASN A 81 -2.14 8.18 7.60
CA ASN A 81 -0.79 8.40 7.06
C ASN A 81 0.02 7.09 6.95
N ILE A 82 -0.15 6.18 7.91
CA ILE A 82 0.50 4.87 7.90
C ILE A 82 -0.10 4.01 6.77
N LEU A 83 -1.41 4.07 6.58
CA LEU A 83 -2.11 3.37 5.49
C LEU A 83 -1.62 3.83 4.11
N VAL A 84 -1.55 5.14 3.90
CA VAL A 84 -1.04 5.75 2.66
C VAL A 84 0.41 5.33 2.40
N ALA A 85 1.26 5.36 3.42
CA ALA A 85 2.65 4.94 3.33
C ALA A 85 2.79 3.44 3.00
N ALA A 86 2.00 2.58 3.65
CA ALA A 86 1.99 1.14 3.40
C ALA A 86 1.51 0.81 1.98
N LEU A 87 0.46 1.50 1.50
CA LEU A 87 -0.11 1.34 0.17
C LEU A 87 0.88 1.71 -0.94
N LEU A 88 1.55 2.85 -0.80
CA LEU A 88 2.67 3.23 -1.66
C LEU A 88 3.83 2.24 -1.57
N GLY A 89 4.12 1.75 -0.38
CA GLY A 89 5.16 0.77 -0.14
C GLY A 89 4.92 -0.54 -0.91
N VAL A 90 3.69 -1.05 -0.90
CA VAL A 90 3.30 -2.23 -1.70
C VAL A 90 3.52 -1.96 -3.19
N GLY A 91 3.16 -0.77 -3.68
CA GLY A 91 3.41 -0.36 -5.07
C GLY A 91 4.90 -0.40 -5.44
N LEU A 92 5.79 0.03 -4.55
CA LEU A 92 7.24 -0.01 -4.73
C LEU A 92 7.79 -1.44 -4.70
N LEU A 93 7.35 -2.27 -3.75
CA LEU A 93 7.78 -3.67 -3.67
C LEU A 93 7.45 -4.46 -4.93
N TYR A 94 6.26 -4.21 -5.49
CA TYR A 94 5.74 -4.88 -6.69
C TYR A 94 5.96 -4.10 -7.98
N GLN A 95 6.86 -3.11 -7.97
CA GLN A 95 7.11 -2.29 -9.14
C GLN A 95 7.54 -3.14 -10.35
N ALA A 96 6.91 -2.91 -11.51
CA ALA A 96 7.17 -3.60 -12.77
C ALA A 96 6.95 -5.13 -12.75
N THR A 97 6.19 -5.64 -11.78
CA THR A 97 5.90 -7.08 -11.68
C THR A 97 4.63 -7.49 -12.43
N ALA A 98 3.74 -6.53 -12.74
CA ALA A 98 2.43 -6.78 -13.33
C ALA A 98 1.57 -7.81 -12.57
N HIS A 99 1.75 -7.93 -11.25
CA HIS A 99 1.09 -8.96 -10.46
C HIS A 99 -0.44 -8.71 -10.35
N ALA A 100 -1.24 -9.56 -11.00
CA ALA A 100 -2.69 -9.35 -11.15
C ALA A 100 -3.45 -9.23 -9.82
N HIS A 101 -3.08 -10.05 -8.82
CA HIS A 101 -3.70 -10.00 -7.48
C HIS A 101 -3.54 -8.62 -6.81
N TYR A 102 -2.30 -8.11 -6.72
CA TYR A 102 -2.03 -6.80 -6.11
C TYR A 102 -2.64 -5.66 -6.92
N ALA A 103 -2.62 -5.76 -8.25
CA ALA A 103 -3.28 -4.78 -9.10
C ALA A 103 -4.79 -4.71 -8.85
N GLN A 104 -5.46 -5.85 -8.68
CA GLN A 104 -6.89 -5.91 -8.38
C GLN A 104 -7.22 -5.39 -6.97
N VAL A 105 -6.40 -5.72 -5.96
CA VAL A 105 -6.56 -5.20 -4.59
C VAL A 105 -6.42 -3.67 -4.59
N LEU A 106 -5.35 -3.13 -5.18
CA LEU A 106 -5.13 -1.68 -5.27
C LEU A 106 -6.24 -0.96 -6.04
N LEU A 107 -6.76 -1.58 -7.11
CA LEU A 107 -7.88 -1.04 -7.87
C LEU A 107 -9.19 -0.99 -7.06
N ASN A 108 -9.41 -1.97 -6.18
CA ASN A 108 -10.53 -1.97 -5.25
C ASN A 108 -10.36 -0.89 -4.17
N GLU A 109 -9.12 -0.63 -3.72
CA GLU A 109 -8.82 0.42 -2.76
C GLU A 109 -9.08 1.84 -3.31
N ILE A 110 -8.75 2.11 -4.59
CA ILE A 110 -9.11 3.39 -5.25
C ILE A 110 -10.63 3.65 -5.18
N GLY A 111 -11.40 2.58 -5.33
CA GLY A 111 -12.85 2.63 -5.39
C GLY A 111 -13.56 2.34 -4.07
N LYS A 112 -12.87 2.29 -2.92
CA LYS A 112 -13.51 1.91 -1.66
C LYS A 112 -14.69 2.87 -1.35
N PRO A 113 -15.94 2.37 -1.21
CA PRO A 113 -17.06 3.22 -0.81
C PRO A 113 -16.76 3.81 0.58
N PRO A 114 -17.21 5.04 0.87
CA PRO A 114 -17.17 5.53 2.25
C PRO A 114 -17.96 4.53 3.09
N GLY A 115 -17.31 3.92 4.08
CA GLY A 115 -17.99 3.11 5.07
C GLY A 115 -19.03 3.94 5.84
N PRO A 116 -19.89 3.31 6.62
CA PRO A 116 -20.91 4.00 7.42
C PRO A 116 -20.33 4.96 8.47
N GLU A 117 -19.03 4.86 8.76
CA GLU A 117 -18.36 5.66 9.77
C GLU A 117 -17.67 6.87 9.14
N LEU A 118 -18.18 8.03 9.54
CA LEU A 118 -17.79 9.39 9.16
C LEU A 118 -16.32 9.72 9.46
N GLU A 119 -15.58 8.82 10.11
CA GLU A 119 -14.14 8.94 10.44
C GLU A 119 -13.20 8.75 9.25
N ASN A 120 -13.63 8.12 8.17
CA ASN A 120 -12.82 7.95 6.95
C ASN A 120 -12.81 9.18 6.01
N CYS A 121 -13.30 10.33 6.47
CA CYS A 121 -13.44 11.55 5.64
C CYS A 121 -12.16 12.41 5.57
N VAL A 122 -11.23 12.22 6.51
CA VAL A 122 -9.91 12.86 6.46
C VAL A 122 -9.12 12.18 5.34
N GLU A 123 -8.38 12.93 4.53
CA GLU A 123 -7.37 12.43 3.56
C GLU A 123 -7.74 11.31 2.56
N ARG A 124 -9.03 11.09 2.28
CA ARG A 124 -9.51 10.10 1.29
C ARG A 124 -8.90 10.30 -0.10
N GLU A 125 -8.65 11.55 -0.48
CA GLU A 125 -7.98 11.88 -1.74
C GLU A 125 -6.53 11.41 -1.75
N GLY A 126 -5.80 11.56 -0.63
CA GLY A 126 -4.43 11.07 -0.48
C GLY A 126 -4.36 9.55 -0.56
N TYR A 127 -5.32 8.85 0.04
CA TYR A 127 -5.44 7.40 -0.05
C TYR A 127 -5.74 6.93 -1.48
N ALA A 128 -6.74 7.52 -2.14
CA ALA A 128 -7.10 7.17 -3.51
C ALA A 128 -5.95 7.47 -4.49
N LEU A 129 -5.26 8.61 -4.32
CA LEU A 129 -4.09 8.98 -5.11
C LEU A 129 -2.94 7.99 -4.90
N ALA A 130 -2.64 7.64 -3.64
CA ALA A 130 -1.61 6.66 -3.31
C ALA A 130 -1.93 5.28 -3.89
N ALA A 131 -3.19 4.83 -3.83
CA ALA A 131 -3.64 3.58 -4.43
C ALA A 131 -3.44 3.59 -5.96
N GLY A 132 -3.82 4.69 -6.62
CA GLY A 132 -3.63 4.88 -8.05
C GLY A 132 -2.16 4.90 -8.46
N LEU A 133 -1.32 5.58 -7.68
CA LEU A 133 0.13 5.65 -7.93
C LEU A 133 0.78 4.29 -7.72
N ALA A 134 0.45 3.59 -6.64
CA ALA A 134 0.89 2.23 -6.37
C ALA A 134 0.49 1.27 -7.51
N LEU A 135 -0.77 1.34 -7.97
CA LEU A 135 -1.27 0.55 -9.09
C LEU A 135 -0.47 0.80 -10.37
N GLY A 136 -0.18 2.08 -10.65
CA GLY A 136 0.65 2.50 -11.76
C GLY A 136 2.08 1.96 -11.67
N LEU A 137 2.68 1.96 -10.48
CA LEU A 137 4.00 1.37 -10.23
C LEU A 137 4.01 -0.15 -10.47
N VAL A 138 2.99 -0.86 -9.99
CA VAL A 138 2.87 -2.31 -10.18
C VAL A 138 2.76 -2.68 -11.66
N CYS A 139 1.97 -1.92 -12.42
CA CYS A 139 1.70 -2.17 -13.84
C CYS A 139 2.66 -1.43 -14.78
N VAL A 140 3.70 -0.76 -14.27
CA VAL A 140 4.62 0.01 -15.11
C VAL A 140 5.34 -0.93 -16.10
N GLY A 141 5.28 -0.59 -17.39
CA GLY A 141 5.89 -1.40 -18.44
C GLY A 141 5.16 -2.71 -18.77
N ALA A 142 4.02 -3.00 -18.13
CA ALA A 142 3.27 -4.24 -18.36
C ALA A 142 2.63 -4.31 -19.76
N GLY A 143 2.27 -3.17 -20.36
CA GLY A 143 1.65 -3.14 -21.69
C GLY A 143 0.46 -4.09 -21.79
N ASP A 144 0.54 -5.06 -22.69
CA ASP A 144 -0.49 -6.09 -22.94
C ASP A 144 -0.55 -7.19 -21.85
N SER A 145 0.45 -7.25 -20.96
CA SER A 145 0.44 -8.15 -19.79
C SER A 145 -0.34 -7.58 -18.60
N ALA A 146 -0.79 -6.32 -18.68
CA ALA A 146 -1.64 -5.75 -17.66
C ALA A 146 -3.04 -6.41 -17.68
N PRO A 147 -3.68 -6.59 -16.51
CA PRO A 147 -5.02 -7.17 -16.47
C PRO A 147 -6.00 -6.35 -17.33
N PRO A 148 -6.73 -6.98 -18.28
CA PRO A 148 -7.54 -6.26 -19.26
C PRO A 148 -8.70 -5.48 -18.65
N HIS A 149 -9.12 -5.84 -17.43
CA HIS A 149 -10.20 -5.17 -16.68
C HIS A 149 -9.73 -3.90 -15.95
N LEU A 150 -8.43 -3.63 -15.89
CA LEU A 150 -7.86 -2.55 -15.11
C LEU A 150 -8.06 -1.19 -15.80
N ALA A 151 -7.74 -1.10 -17.10
CA ALA A 151 -7.95 0.11 -17.90
C ALA A 151 -9.41 0.59 -17.94
N PRO A 152 -10.43 -0.26 -18.22
CA PRO A 152 -11.82 0.19 -18.23
C PRO A 152 -12.32 0.61 -16.84
N ARG A 153 -11.88 -0.04 -15.75
CA ARG A 153 -12.24 0.36 -14.38
C ARG A 153 -11.61 1.69 -13.97
N LEU A 154 -10.33 1.92 -14.30
CA LEU A 154 -9.70 3.22 -14.09
C LEU A 154 -10.39 4.33 -14.89
N ARG A 155 -10.76 4.04 -16.14
CA ARG A 155 -11.53 4.97 -16.97
C ARG A 155 -12.90 5.28 -16.35
N ALA A 156 -13.58 4.29 -15.77
CA ALA A 156 -14.82 4.50 -15.03
C ALA A 156 -14.61 5.41 -13.80
N TYR A 157 -13.53 5.21 -13.03
CA TYR A 157 -13.21 6.09 -11.89
C TYR A 157 -12.93 7.53 -12.32
N VAL A 158 -12.23 7.74 -13.44
CA VAL A 158 -11.90 9.09 -13.96
C VAL A 158 -13.13 9.79 -14.56
N LEU A 159 -13.98 9.06 -15.28
CA LEU A 159 -15.17 9.61 -15.93
C LEU A 159 -16.39 9.71 -15.00
N GLY A 160 -16.31 9.17 -13.79
CA GLY A 160 -17.44 9.11 -12.85
C GLY A 160 -18.55 8.13 -13.28
N GLY A 161 -18.21 7.09 -14.05
CA GLY A 161 -19.16 6.07 -14.50
C GLY A 161 -19.56 5.11 -13.39
N GLU A 162 -20.74 4.51 -13.49
CA GLU A 162 -21.22 3.54 -12.49
C GLU A 162 -20.26 2.36 -12.35
N ARG A 163 -20.06 1.93 -11.09
CA ARG A 163 -19.31 0.74 -10.74
C ARG A 163 -20.04 -0.46 -11.34
N HIS A 164 -19.56 -0.99 -12.46
CA HIS A 164 -19.98 -2.33 -12.86
C HIS A 164 -19.45 -3.29 -11.80
N ALA A 165 -20.36 -3.74 -10.94
CA ALA A 165 -20.15 -4.85 -10.03
C ALA A 165 -19.87 -6.09 -10.87
N TYR A 166 -18.59 -6.39 -11.12
CA TYR A 166 -18.22 -7.70 -11.64
C TYR A 166 -18.05 -8.64 -10.45
N GLY A 167 -19.16 -9.29 -10.13
CA GLY A 167 -19.39 -10.31 -9.12
C GLY A 167 -20.90 -10.42 -8.97
N LEU A 168 -21.59 -11.48 -9.38
CA LEU A 168 -21.32 -12.90 -9.19
C LEU A 168 -22.02 -13.68 -10.31
N ASP A 169 -21.28 -14.19 -11.29
CA ASP A 169 -21.79 -15.20 -12.22
C ASP A 169 -21.06 -16.51 -11.90
N ASN A 170 -21.61 -17.26 -10.94
CA ASN A 170 -21.44 -18.71 -10.84
C ASN A 170 -22.78 -19.34 -10.49
#